data_AF-A0A960JVY3-F1
#
_entry.id   AF-A0A960JVY3-F1
#
_cell.length_a   1.000
_cell.length_b   1.000
_cell.length_c   1.000
_cell.angle_alpha   90.00
_cell.angle_beta   90.00
_cell.angle_gamma   90.00
#
_symmetry.space_group_name_H-M   'P 1'
#
loop_
_entity.id
_entity.type
_entity.pdbx_description
1 polymer ?
#
loop_
_entity_poly.entity_id
_entity_poly.type
_entity_poly.pdbx_seq_one_letter_code
_entity_poly.pdbx_strand_id
1 'polypeptide(L)'
;MKTAQLQRAHRILDEALDLEPEKRVAFVQSVCEDDDAVRSEVESLLAVDSQLLADLDPPPADPGLEEGLLQGGMRIGPYQVVRRLGAGGMGEVYLAR
;
A
#
# COMPACT_ATOMS: atom_id res chain seq x y z
N MET A 1 9.26 23.52 -4.31
CA MET A 1 9.37 23.44 -2.83
C MET A 1 8.64 22.22 -2.26
N LYS A 2 7.40 21.92 -2.66
CA LYS A 2 6.60 20.77 -2.16
C LYS A 2 7.23 19.38 -2.33
N THR A 3 7.97 19.14 -3.43
CA THR A 3 8.57 17.83 -3.73
C THR A 3 9.68 17.41 -2.77
N ALA A 4 10.48 18.37 -2.27
CA ALA A 4 11.60 18.06 -1.36
C ALA A 4 11.09 17.68 0.05
N GLN A 5 10.04 18.36 0.53
CA GLN A 5 9.36 18.00 1.78
C GLN A 5 8.70 16.62 1.68
N LEU A 6 8.10 16.29 0.53
CA LEU A 6 7.49 14.99 0.30
C LEU A 6 8.53 13.85 0.34
N GLN A 7 9.69 14.05 -0.28
CA GLN A 7 10.77 13.05 -0.23
C GLN A 7 11.35 12.86 1.17
N ARG A 8 11.43 13.94 1.96
CA ARG A 8 11.85 13.86 3.36
C ARG A 8 10.82 13.11 4.20
N ALA A 9 9.53 13.43 4.03
CA ALA A 9 8.43 12.72 4.70
C ALA A 9 8.43 11.22 4.39
N HIS A 10 8.65 10.83 3.13
CA HIS A 10 8.72 9.43 2.73
C HIS A 10 9.88 8.67 3.41
N ARG A 11 11.07 9.26 3.55
CA ARG A 11 12.17 8.58 4.27
C ARG A 11 11.85 8.39 5.75
N ILE A 12 11.28 9.42 6.39
CA ILE A 12 10.91 9.36 7.80
C ILE A 12 9.82 8.31 8.01
N LEU A 13 8.87 8.20 7.07
CA LEU A 13 7.85 7.17 7.07
C LEU A 13 8.45 5.76 6.96
N ASP A 14 9.38 5.55 6.03
CA ASP A 14 10.06 4.26 5.81
C ASP A 14 10.79 3.80 7.09
N GLU A 15 11.56 4.70 7.70
CA GLU A 15 12.25 4.45 8.98
C GLU A 15 11.27 4.22 10.14
N ALA A 16 10.13 4.91 10.16
CA ALA A 16 9.08 4.70 11.15
C ALA A 16 8.38 3.35 10.98
N LEU A 17 8.17 2.88 9.75
CA LEU A 17 7.51 1.60 9.47
C LEU A 17 8.34 0.40 9.96
N ASP A 18 9.67 0.51 9.95
CA ASP A 18 10.59 -0.47 10.54
C ASP A 18 10.51 -0.56 12.09
N LEU A 19 9.88 0.43 12.74
CA LEU A 19 9.67 0.45 14.18
C LEU A 19 8.30 -0.12 14.59
N GLU A 20 8.21 -0.58 15.83
CA GLU A 20 6.95 -0.98 16.45
C GLU A 20 5.95 0.19 16.45
N PRO A 21 4.63 -0.06 16.25
CA PRO A 21 3.59 0.98 16.12
C PRO A 21 3.63 2.04 17.23
N GLU A 22 3.88 1.60 18.46
CA GLU A 22 3.96 2.43 19.67
C GLU A 22 5.16 3.40 19.65
N LYS A 23 6.25 3.02 18.98
CA LYS A 23 7.48 3.80 18.87
C LYS A 23 7.47 4.77 17.69
N ARG A 24 6.59 4.55 16.70
CA ARG A 24 6.49 5.40 15.49
C ARG A 24 6.14 6.83 15.82
N VAL A 25 5.17 7.05 16.72
CA VAL A 25 4.73 8.40 17.11
C VAL A 25 5.86 9.17 17.79
N ALA A 26 6.58 8.53 18.72
CA ALA A 26 7.71 9.14 19.41
C ALA A 26 8.88 9.44 18.47
N PHE A 27 9.14 8.54 17.51
CA PHE A 27 10.18 8.72 16.50
C PHE A 27 9.87 9.87 15.55
N VAL A 28 8.65 9.94 15.00
CA VAL A 28 8.23 11.04 14.12
C VAL A 28 8.29 12.37 14.87
N GLN A 29 7.91 12.40 16.15
CA GLN A 29 8.04 13.60 16.99
C GLN A 29 9.49 14.03 17.18
N SER A 30 10.43 13.09 17.42
CA SER A 30 11.85 13.45 17.62
C SER A 30 12.55 13.86 16.33
N VAL A 31 12.15 13.33 15.18
CA VAL A 31 12.80 13.62 13.89
C VAL A 31 12.25 14.91 13.25
N CYS A 32 11.02 15.29 13.60
CA CYS A 32 10.34 16.46 13.02
C CYS A 32 10.24 17.66 13.98
N GLU A 33 11.06 17.74 15.04
CA GLU A 33 10.95 18.77 16.12
C GLU A 33 10.79 20.22 15.61
N ASP A 34 11.41 20.60 14.50
CA ASP A 34 11.37 21.97 13.95
C ASP A 34 10.55 22.11 12.63
N ASP A 35 9.91 21.05 12.15
CA ASP A 35 9.30 21.01 10.81
C ASP A 35 7.86 20.47 10.84
N ASP A 36 6.98 21.27 11.45
CA ASP A 36 5.55 20.96 11.63
C ASP A 36 4.83 20.57 10.33
N ALA A 37 5.25 21.15 9.21
CA ALA A 37 4.72 20.83 7.89
C ALA A 37 5.07 19.39 7.46
N VAL A 38 6.28 18.92 7.77
CA VAL A 38 6.71 17.55 7.48
C VAL A 38 6.05 16.57 8.45
N ARG A 39 5.91 16.94 9.73
CA ARG A 39 5.21 16.13 10.74
C ARG A 39 3.76 15.84 10.34
N SER A 40 2.99 16.87 10.01
CA SER A 40 1.58 16.73 9.61
C SER A 40 1.41 15.81 8.40
N GLU A 41 2.38 15.85 7.48
CA GLU A 41 2.33 15.03 6.27
C GLU A 41 2.69 13.56 6.55
N VAL A 42 3.70 13.31 7.40
CA VAL A 42 4.04 11.95 7.85
C VAL A 42 2.90 11.33 8.66
N GLU A 43 2.27 12.09 9.56
CA GLU A 43 1.10 11.64 10.31
C GLU A 43 -0.09 11.32 9.39
N SER A 44 -0.34 12.16 8.37
CA SER A 44 -1.38 11.89 7.37
C SER A 44 -1.09 10.62 6.55
N LEU A 45 0.17 10.39 6.19
CA LEU A 45 0.58 9.17 5.47
C LEU A 45 0.45 7.91 6.35
N LEU A 46 0.84 7.99 7.64
CA LEU A 46 0.66 6.91 8.60
C LEU A 46 -0.81 6.60 8.88
N ALA A 47 -1.68 7.62 8.92
CA ALA A 47 -3.12 7.44 9.09
C ALA A 47 -3.72 6.69 7.90
N VAL A 48 -3.31 7.03 6.68
CA VAL A 48 -3.72 6.31 5.46
C VAL A 48 -3.26 4.86 5.47
N ASP A 49 -2.04 4.56 5.93
CA ASP A 49 -1.54 3.18 6.07
C ASP A 49 -2.36 2.37 7.10
N SER A 50 -2.72 2.98 8.23
CA SER A 50 -3.57 2.33 9.24
C SER A 50 -5.00 2.06 8.75
N GLN A 51 -5.57 2.97 7.95
CA GLN A 51 -6.87 2.76 7.32
C GLN A 51 -6.79 1.73 6.19
N LEU A 52 -5.74 1.75 5.38
CA LEU A 52 -5.47 0.70 4.39
C LEU A 52 -5.30 -0.65 5.07
N LEU A 53 -4.59 -0.77 6.18
CA LEU A 53 -4.47 -2.02 6.95
C LEU A 53 -5.80 -2.49 7.53
N ALA A 54 -6.68 -1.58 7.92
CA ALA A 54 -8.04 -1.89 8.39
C ALA A 54 -8.99 -2.27 7.24
N ASP A 55 -8.85 -1.66 6.05
CA ASP A 55 -9.56 -2.01 4.82
C ASP A 55 -8.96 -3.24 4.11
N LEU A 56 -7.72 -3.60 4.46
CA LEU A 56 -7.03 -4.83 4.06
C LEU A 56 -7.32 -6.00 5.01
N ASP A 57 -8.12 -5.80 6.07
CA ASP A 57 -8.80 -6.92 6.72
C ASP A 57 -9.76 -7.47 5.67
N PRO A 58 -9.44 -8.61 5.02
CA PRO A 58 -10.27 -9.07 3.93
C PRO A 58 -11.67 -9.31 4.51
N PRO A 59 -12.75 -8.84 3.85
CA PRO A 59 -14.07 -9.33 4.21
C PRO A 59 -13.99 -10.87 4.24
N PRO A 60 -14.63 -11.54 5.22
CA PRO A 60 -14.51 -12.99 5.37
C PRO A 60 -14.71 -13.60 3.99
N ALA A 61 -13.64 -14.26 3.50
CA ALA A 61 -13.47 -14.64 2.11
C ALA A 61 -14.80 -15.13 1.54
N ASP A 62 -15.44 -14.32 0.71
CA ASP A 62 -16.63 -14.74 0.00
C ASP A 62 -16.14 -15.78 -1.01
N PRO A 63 -16.52 -17.07 -0.89
CA PRO A 63 -16.00 -18.14 -1.75
C PRO A 63 -16.34 -17.93 -3.24
N GLY A 64 -17.13 -16.90 -3.60
CA GLY A 64 -17.37 -16.48 -4.97
C GLY A 64 -16.34 -15.49 -5.56
N LEU A 65 -15.45 -14.88 -4.76
CA LEU A 65 -14.46 -13.88 -5.22
C LEU A 65 -13.10 -14.51 -5.61
N GLU A 66 -13.01 -15.83 -5.73
CA GLU A 66 -11.83 -16.50 -6.31
C GLU A 66 -11.71 -16.32 -7.83
N GLU A 67 -12.76 -15.81 -8.47
CA GLU A 67 -12.78 -15.49 -9.89
C GLU A 67 -12.11 -14.12 -10.09
N GLY A 68 -10.81 -14.15 -10.40
CA GLY A 68 -10.09 -12.95 -10.80
C GLY A 68 -10.79 -12.20 -11.94
N LEU A 69 -10.50 -10.91 -12.08
CA LEU A 69 -11.09 -10.01 -13.09
C LEU A 69 -11.05 -10.56 -14.52
N LEU A 70 -10.07 -11.42 -14.84
CA LEU A 70 -9.91 -12.04 -16.14
C LEU A 70 -10.19 -13.54 -16.08
N GLN A 71 -11.14 -13.97 -16.90
CA GLN A 71 -11.48 -15.38 -17.04
C GLN A 71 -10.55 -16.10 -18.02
N GLY A 72 -10.35 -17.40 -17.78
CA GLY A 72 -9.65 -18.28 -18.71
C GLY A 72 -10.31 -18.24 -20.10
N GLY A 73 -9.51 -18.00 -21.12
CA GLY A 73 -9.95 -17.87 -22.51
C GLY A 73 -10.10 -16.43 -23.00
N MET A 74 -10.14 -15.43 -22.12
CA MET A 74 -10.16 -14.01 -22.53
C MET A 74 -8.90 -13.65 -23.32
N ARG A 75 -9.08 -12.81 -24.34
CA ARG A 75 -7.98 -12.26 -25.14
C ARG A 75 -7.72 -10.80 -24.81
N ILE A 76 -6.46 -10.48 -24.57
CA ILE A 76 -5.96 -9.12 -24.39
C ILE A 76 -4.88 -8.91 -25.44
N GLY A 77 -5.27 -8.28 -26.56
CA GLY A 77 -4.41 -8.17 -27.73
C GLY A 77 -3.95 -9.55 -28.23
N PRO A 78 -2.62 -9.80 -28.33
CA PRO A 78 -2.10 -11.10 -28.78
C PRO A 78 -2.17 -12.19 -27.70
N TYR A 79 -2.41 -11.84 -26.44
CA TYR A 79 -2.35 -12.77 -25.31
C TYR A 79 -3.71 -13.39 -25.00
N GLN A 80 -3.73 -14.71 -24.78
CA GLN A 80 -4.90 -15.42 -24.27
C GLN A 80 -4.67 -15.84 -22.81
N VAL A 81 -5.53 -15.36 -21.91
CA VAL A 81 -5.51 -15.70 -20.48
C VAL A 81 -5.81 -17.19 -20.31
N VAL A 82 -4.95 -17.89 -19.56
CA VAL A 82 -5.11 -19.31 -19.24
C VAL A 82 -5.72 -19.47 -17.85
N ARG A 83 -5.10 -18.87 -16.82
CA ARG A 83 -5.60 -18.88 -15.44
C ARG A 83 -4.93 -17.79 -14.60
N ARG A 84 -5.55 -17.40 -13.49
CA ARG A 84 -4.93 -16.55 -12.47
C ARG A 84 -3.81 -17.31 -11.75
N LEU A 85 -2.72 -16.63 -11.49
CA LEU A 85 -1.58 -17.12 -10.70
C LEU A 85 -1.58 -16.56 -9.28
N GLY A 86 -2.06 -15.33 -9.08
CA GLY A 86 -2.21 -14.73 -7.75
C GLY A 86 -2.66 -13.28 -7.80
N ALA A 87 -2.91 -12.70 -6.62
CA ALA A 87 -3.27 -11.29 -6.44
C ALA A 87 -2.46 -10.70 -5.29
N GLY A 88 -2.16 -9.41 -5.37
CA GLY A 88 -1.51 -8.62 -4.32
C GLY A 88 -2.00 -7.17 -4.34
N GLY A 89 -1.51 -6.34 -3.43
CA GLY A 89 -2.03 -4.97 -3.22
C GLY A 89 -1.99 -4.04 -4.45
N MET A 90 -1.16 -4.35 -5.45
CA MET A 90 -1.04 -3.55 -6.69
C MET A 90 -1.60 -4.24 -7.94
N GLY A 91 -2.33 -5.37 -7.79
CA GLY A 91 -3.03 -6.01 -8.90
C GLY A 91 -2.95 -7.54 -8.92
N GLU A 92 -3.28 -8.10 -10.08
CA GLU A 92 -3.41 -9.54 -10.29
C GLU A 92 -2.44 -10.05 -11.37
N VAL A 93 -1.92 -11.27 -11.17
CA VAL A 93 -0.98 -11.93 -12.09
C VAL A 93 -1.69 -13.09 -12.77
N TYR A 94 -1.57 -13.17 -14.09
CA TYR A 94 -2.18 -14.20 -14.91
C TYR A 94 -1.15 -14.92 -15.78
N LEU A 95 -1.37 -16.23 -15.96
CA LEU A 95 -0.69 -17.00 -16.99
C LEU A 95 -1.40 -16.74 -18.32
N ALA A 96 -0.65 -16.36 -19.37
CA ALA A 96 -1.17 -16.18 -20.71
C ALA A 96 -0.26 -16.86 -21.76
N ARG A 97 -0.82 -17.11 -22.95
CA ARG A 97 -0.11 -17.63 -24.13
C ARG A 97 -0.34 -16.76 -25.35
#